data_AF-A0A080YW48-F1
#
_entry.id   AF-A0A080YW48-F1
#
_cell.length_a   1.000
_cell.length_b   1.000
_cell.length_c   1.000
_cell.angle_alpha   90.00
_cell.angle_beta   90.00
_cell.angle_gamma   90.00
#
_symmetry.space_group_name_H-M   'P 1'
#
loop_
_entity.id
_entity.type
_entity.pdbx_description
1 polymer ?
#
loop_
_entity_poly.entity_id
_entity_poly.type
_entity_poly.pdbx_seq_one_letter_code
_entity_poly.pdbx_strand_id
1 'polypeptide(L)'
;MQGAVYAILEAEAGAFKTEDQERPVTIFIDNSSSLNGVTEELVEKLELDVTQGDMMQVDLGYDQVVHRPRRTVEMSLQLPGFRLTTGTFQVMPVPEGKDIVLGIMWLREQNPNINWSTGQIAPRIKVKNTQTVKLRLPKTRPAPLGGRTTPC
;
A
#
# COMPACT_ATOMS: atom_id res chain seq x y z
N MET A 1 -12.13 24.15 4.12
CA MET A 1 -11.58 23.26 3.09
C MET A 1 -11.83 21.83 3.56
N GLN A 2 -12.78 21.12 2.97
CA GLN A 2 -12.98 19.68 3.21
C GLN A 2 -11.93 18.94 2.38
N GLY A 3 -10.82 18.54 3.01
CA GLY A 3 -9.88 17.61 2.40
C GLY A 3 -10.54 16.24 2.33
N ALA A 4 -10.57 15.63 1.15
CA ALA A 4 -10.89 14.22 1.03
C ALA A 4 -9.90 13.46 1.92
N VAL A 5 -10.41 12.80 2.96
CA VAL A 5 -9.62 11.82 3.73
C VAL A 5 -9.44 10.63 2.79
N TYR A 6 -8.42 10.70 1.94
CA TYR A 6 -7.88 9.50 1.31
C TYR A 6 -7.45 8.59 2.45
N ALA A 7 -7.94 7.37 2.42
CA ALA A 7 -7.78 6.41 3.49
C ALA A 7 -6.29 6.04 3.64
N ILE A 8 -5.64 6.75 4.55
CA ILE A 8 -4.26 6.55 4.96
C ILE A 8 -4.32 5.90 6.34
N LEU A 9 -3.78 4.69 6.45
CA LEU A 9 -3.55 4.06 7.74
C LEU A 9 -2.06 3.91 7.97
N GLU A 10 -1.66 4.08 9.22
CA GLU A 10 -0.29 3.83 9.64
C GLU A 10 -0.23 2.53 10.43
N ALA A 11 0.85 1.77 10.26
CA ALA A 11 1.11 0.56 11.00
C ALA A 11 2.60 0.42 11.33
N GLU A 12 2.90 -0.41 12.32
CA GLU A 12 4.26 -0.88 12.62
C GLU A 12 4.36 -2.37 12.27
N ALA A 13 5.53 -2.80 11.80
CA ALA A 13 5.78 -4.19 11.42
C ALA A 13 7.25 -4.56 11.60
N GLY A 14 7.55 -5.85 11.46
CA GLY A 14 8.91 -6.35 11.23
C GLY A 14 9.20 -6.49 9.74
N ALA A 15 10.38 -6.07 9.31
CA ALA A 15 10.91 -6.29 7.96
C ALA A 15 12.21 -7.12 8.01
N PHE A 16 12.41 -7.96 6.99
CA PHE A 16 13.47 -8.99 6.99
C PHE A 16 14.05 -9.17 5.58
N LYS A 17 15.38 -9.32 5.52
CA LYS A 17 16.08 -9.97 4.39
C LYS A 17 16.20 -11.48 4.64
N THR A 18 16.66 -11.85 5.83
CA THR A 18 16.69 -13.20 6.41
C THR A 18 16.04 -13.19 7.79
N GLU A 19 15.56 -14.35 8.29
CA GLU A 19 14.78 -14.44 9.55
C GLU A 19 15.51 -13.86 10.78
N ASP A 20 16.84 -13.85 10.77
CA ASP A 20 17.72 -13.35 11.81
C ASP A 20 17.95 -11.83 11.79
N GLN A 21 17.46 -11.12 10.77
CA GLN A 21 17.65 -9.68 10.57
C GLN A 21 16.37 -8.86 10.74
N GLU A 22 15.48 -9.27 11.65
CA GLU A 22 14.26 -8.52 11.93
C GLU A 22 14.55 -7.06 12.29
N ARG A 23 13.92 -6.13 11.58
CA ARG A 23 13.93 -4.71 11.93
C ARG A 23 12.51 -4.17 12.07
N PRO A 24 12.22 -3.39 13.13
CA PRO A 24 10.97 -2.66 13.21
C PRO A 24 10.93 -1.59 12.12
N VAL A 25 9.80 -1.49 11.44
CA VAL A 25 9.54 -0.54 10.35
C VAL A 25 8.18 0.09 10.52
N THR A 26 8.04 1.28 9.96
CA THR A 26 6.78 2.02 9.89
C THR A 26 6.20 1.94 8.48
N ILE A 27 4.89 1.71 8.40
CA ILE A 27 4.18 1.41 7.17
C ILE A 27 3.06 2.42 6.96
N PHE A 28 2.96 2.89 5.72
CA PHE A 28 1.84 3.61 5.17
C PHE A 28 0.96 2.66 4.35
N ILE A 29 -0.32 2.52 4.66
CA ILE A 29 -1.26 1.72 3.88
C ILE A 29 -2.15 2.68 3.09
N ASP A 30 -2.03 2.62 1.77
CA ASP A 30 -2.63 3.58 0.85
C ASP A 30 -3.36 2.86 -0.29
N ASN A 31 -4.68 3.01 -0.34
CA ASN A 31 -5.50 2.41 -1.39
C ASN A 31 -5.39 3.15 -2.74
N SER A 32 -4.82 4.35 -2.76
CA SER A 32 -4.60 5.14 -3.97
C SER A 32 -3.26 4.83 -4.63
N SER A 33 -2.30 4.27 -3.90
CA SER A 33 -1.05 3.76 -4.48
C SER A 33 -1.28 2.47 -5.26
N SER A 34 -0.79 2.44 -6.50
CA SER A 34 -0.76 1.22 -7.32
C SER A 34 0.40 0.28 -6.98
N LEU A 35 1.42 0.78 -6.28
CA LEU A 35 2.67 0.07 -6.00
C LEU A 35 2.85 -0.15 -4.51
N ASN A 36 3.57 -1.22 -4.17
CA ASN A 36 4.23 -1.30 -2.88
C ASN A 36 5.61 -0.63 -3.00
N GLY A 37 5.97 0.20 -2.03
CA GLY A 37 7.17 1.00 -2.06
C GLY A 37 7.99 0.85 -0.79
N VAL A 38 9.30 1.04 -0.91
CA VAL A 38 10.25 1.00 0.20
C VAL A 38 11.28 2.11 0.03
N THR A 39 11.68 2.75 1.13
CA THR A 39 12.69 3.81 1.11
C THR A 39 14.08 3.25 0.78
N GLU A 40 14.92 4.10 0.17
CA GLU A 40 16.35 3.79 -0.03
C GLU A 40 17.05 3.50 1.30
N GLU A 41 16.72 4.27 2.34
CA GLU A 41 17.30 4.11 3.67
C GLU A 41 17.03 2.73 4.26
N LEU A 42 15.80 2.20 4.13
CA LEU A 42 15.50 0.87 4.61
C LEU A 42 16.20 -0.22 3.78
N VAL A 43 16.30 -0.02 2.46
CA VAL A 43 17.05 -0.92 1.57
C VAL A 43 18.52 -1.03 1.99
N GLU A 44 19.16 0.09 2.31
CA GLU A 44 20.54 0.12 2.82
C GLU A 44 20.66 -0.56 4.19
N LYS A 45 19.76 -0.25 5.14
CA LYS A 45 19.77 -0.82 6.51
C LYS A 45 19.55 -2.33 6.56
N LEU A 46 18.84 -2.88 5.59
CA LEU A 46 18.59 -4.31 5.44
C LEU A 46 19.51 -4.97 4.40
N GLU A 47 20.44 -4.20 3.81
CA GLU A 47 21.38 -4.66 2.79
C GLU A 47 20.68 -5.40 1.64
N LEU A 48 19.50 -4.92 1.21
CA LEU A 48 18.68 -5.60 0.21
C LEU A 48 19.29 -5.49 -1.19
N ASP A 49 19.20 -6.58 -1.94
CA ASP A 49 19.71 -6.66 -3.31
C ASP A 49 18.75 -5.95 -4.27
N VAL A 50 19.19 -4.81 -4.81
CA VAL A 50 18.38 -4.00 -5.73
C VAL A 50 18.52 -4.52 -7.15
N THR A 51 17.40 -4.96 -7.72
CA THR A 51 17.29 -5.26 -9.15
C THR A 51 16.95 -3.97 -9.91
N GLN A 52 17.81 -3.59 -10.86
CA GLN A 52 17.49 -2.54 -11.83
C GLN A 52 16.78 -3.14 -13.04
N GLY A 53 15.76 -2.44 -13.52
CA GLY A 53 15.04 -2.77 -14.75
C GLY A 53 14.88 -1.55 -15.65
N ASP A 54 14.03 -1.69 -16.66
CA ASP A 54 13.81 -0.66 -17.68
C ASP A 54 13.27 0.66 -17.10
N MET A 55 13.37 1.72 -17.91
CA MET A 55 12.77 3.01 -17.59
C MET A 55 11.26 2.87 -17.36
N MET A 56 10.80 3.44 -16.26
CA MET A 56 9.42 3.45 -15.82
C MET A 56 8.96 4.90 -15.63
N GLN A 57 7.73 5.16 -16.05
CA GLN A 57 7.00 6.37 -15.67
C GLN A 57 6.28 6.10 -14.34
N VAL A 58 6.53 6.94 -13.33
CA VAL A 58 5.84 6.92 -12.04
C VAL A 58 5.07 8.22 -11.88
N ASP A 59 3.77 8.12 -11.66
CA ASP A 59 2.92 9.24 -11.27
C ASP A 59 2.95 9.35 -9.74
N LEU A 60 3.44 10.47 -9.23
CA LEU A 60 3.55 10.76 -7.80
C LEU A 60 2.33 11.54 -7.27
N GLY A 61 1.32 11.78 -8.12
CA GLY A 61 0.21 12.68 -7.86
C GLY A 61 0.56 14.14 -8.13
N TYR A 62 -0.44 15.02 -8.03
CA TYR A 62 -0.29 16.48 -8.21
C TYR A 62 0.39 16.89 -9.53
N ASP A 63 0.04 16.23 -10.64
CA ASP A 63 0.64 16.40 -11.97
C ASP A 63 2.16 16.15 -12.03
N GLN A 64 2.73 15.53 -11.00
CA GLN A 64 4.14 15.19 -10.94
C GLN A 64 4.38 13.80 -11.50
N VAL A 65 4.97 13.75 -12.68
CA VAL A 65 5.37 12.52 -13.35
C VAL A 65 6.89 12.43 -13.43
N VAL A 66 7.45 11.33 -12.96
CA VAL A 66 8.90 11.07 -12.99
C VAL A 66 9.19 9.90 -13.90
N HIS A 67 10.20 10.05 -14.76
CA HIS A 67 10.75 8.97 -15.56
C HIS A 67 12.07 8.54 -14.93
N ARG A 68 12.16 7.28 -14.51
CA ARG A 68 13.37 6.76 -13.85
C ARG A 68 13.54 5.28 -14.11
N PRO A 69 14.76 4.74 -14.01
CA PRO A 69 14.97 3.29 -14.05
C PRO A 69 14.15 2.64 -12.94
N ARG A 70 13.49 1.53 -13.28
CA ARG A 70 12.81 0.72 -12.27
C ARG A 70 13.87 0.14 -11.33
N ARG A 71 13.70 0.36 -10.03
CA ARG A 71 14.51 -0.25 -8.98
C ARG A 71 13.60 -1.01 -8.04
N THR A 72 13.81 -2.32 -7.89
CA THR A 72 12.98 -3.17 -7.05
C THR A 72 13.81 -4.05 -6.14
N VAL A 73 13.26 -4.39 -4.99
CA VAL A 73 13.82 -5.37 -4.05
C VAL A 73 12.77 -6.44 -3.77
N GLU A 74 13.22 -7.64 -3.45
CA GLU A 74 12.40 -8.66 -2.81
C GLU A 74 12.60 -8.57 -1.30
N MET A 75 11.53 -8.48 -0.53
CA MET A 75 11.61 -8.48 0.92
C MET A 75 10.39 -9.15 1.56
N SER A 76 10.55 -9.56 2.82
CA SER A 76 9.45 -10.11 3.61
C SER A 76 9.06 -9.17 4.74
N LEU A 77 7.75 -9.15 5.02
CA LEU A 77 7.10 -8.28 5.99
C LEU A 77 6.19 -9.07 6.90
N GLN A 78 6.38 -8.90 8.21
CA GLN A 78 5.55 -9.48 9.25
C GLN A 78 4.76 -8.36 9.93
N LEU A 79 3.52 -8.13 9.46
CA LEU A 79 2.58 -7.29 10.20
C LEU A 79 1.96 -8.10 11.34
N PRO A 80 1.74 -7.50 12.53
CA PRO A 80 1.09 -8.18 13.65
C PRO A 80 -0.26 -8.77 13.26
N GLY A 81 -0.44 -10.07 13.52
CA GLY A 81 -1.66 -10.82 13.19
C GLY A 81 -1.80 -11.24 11.72
N PHE A 82 -0.96 -10.75 10.81
CA PHE A 82 -0.94 -11.20 9.42
C PHE A 82 0.01 -12.38 9.24
N ARG A 83 -0.11 -13.08 8.11
CA ARG A 83 0.94 -14.02 7.69
C ARG A 83 2.12 -13.22 7.14
N LEU A 84 3.32 -13.79 7.23
CA LEU A 84 4.49 -13.27 6.55
C LEU A 84 4.14 -13.04 5.08
N THR A 85 4.35 -11.80 4.62
CA THR A 85 4.11 -11.41 3.23
C THR A 85 5.45 -11.20 2.57
N THR A 86 5.74 -11.96 1.52
CA THR A 86 6.92 -11.77 0.68
C THR A 86 6.48 -11.19 -0.65
N GLY A 87 7.21 -10.20 -1.15
CA GLY A 87 6.97 -9.72 -2.50
C GLY A 87 7.96 -8.65 -2.95
N THR A 88 7.70 -8.17 -4.16
CA THR A 88 8.50 -7.14 -4.80
C THR A 88 8.07 -5.75 -4.36
N PHE A 89 9.02 -4.94 -3.92
CA PHE A 89 8.83 -3.54 -3.54
C PHE A 89 9.61 -2.61 -4.47
N GLN A 90 8.99 -1.51 -4.86
CA GLN A 90 9.65 -0.46 -5.61
C GLN A 90 10.49 0.41 -4.67
N VAL A 91 11.77 0.59 -4.98
CA VAL A 91 12.62 1.53 -4.24
C VAL A 91 12.20 2.96 -4.61
N MET A 92 11.66 3.72 -3.65
CA MET A 92 11.13 5.07 -3.89
C MET A 92 11.04 5.89 -2.60
N PRO A 93 10.98 7.23 -2.70
CA PRO A 93 10.59 8.06 -1.56
C PRO A 93 9.20 7.64 -1.07
N VAL A 94 9.08 7.42 0.24
CA VAL A 94 7.80 7.15 0.91
C VAL A 94 7.42 8.41 1.71
N PRO A 95 6.17 8.90 1.61
CA PRO A 95 5.73 10.09 2.33
C PRO A 95 5.78 9.96 3.85
N GLU A 96 5.68 11.10 4.54
CA GLU A 96 5.44 11.19 5.99
C GLU A 96 6.51 10.48 6.85
N GLY A 97 7.72 10.32 6.29
CA GLY A 97 8.85 9.70 6.99
C GLY A 97 8.66 8.21 7.28
N LYS A 98 7.71 7.55 6.60
CA LYS A 98 7.49 6.10 6.73
C LYS A 98 8.53 5.33 5.93
N ASP A 99 8.79 4.10 6.33
CA ASP A 99 9.77 3.25 5.64
C ASP A 99 9.18 2.56 4.41
N ILE A 100 7.88 2.24 4.46
CA ILE A 100 7.21 1.39 3.48
C ILE A 100 5.83 1.94 3.14
N VAL A 101 5.41 1.83 1.89
CA VAL A 101 4.01 1.98 1.47
C VAL A 101 3.45 0.66 0.94
N LEU A 102 2.29 0.26 1.45
CA LEU A 102 1.50 -0.88 0.96
C LEU A 102 0.33 -0.36 0.14
N GLY A 103 0.40 -0.60 -1.17
CA GLY A 103 -0.58 -0.14 -2.13
C GLY A 103 -1.75 -1.11 -2.32
N ILE A 104 -2.54 -0.84 -3.37
CA ILE A 104 -3.71 -1.63 -3.75
C ILE A 104 -3.37 -3.10 -4.06
N MET A 105 -2.13 -3.38 -4.48
CA MET A 105 -1.68 -4.74 -4.73
C MET A 105 -1.69 -5.58 -3.45
N TRP A 106 -1.06 -5.09 -2.38
CA TRP A 106 -1.07 -5.76 -1.08
C TRP A 106 -2.49 -5.85 -0.50
N LEU A 107 -3.27 -4.76 -0.60
CA LEU A 107 -4.65 -4.71 -0.11
C LEU A 107 -5.56 -5.75 -0.78
N ARG A 108 -5.40 -5.97 -2.09
CA ARG A 108 -6.18 -6.99 -2.83
C ARG A 108 -5.80 -8.41 -2.44
N GLU A 109 -4.51 -8.65 -2.23
CA GLU A 109 -4.00 -9.96 -1.89
C GLU A 109 -4.39 -10.37 -0.47
N GLN A 110 -4.11 -9.51 0.51
CA GLN A 110 -4.41 -9.79 1.92
C GLN A 110 -5.90 -9.62 2.24
N ASN A 111 -6.61 -8.77 1.48
CA ASN A 111 -8.02 -8.44 1.67
C ASN A 111 -8.41 -8.24 3.15
N PRO A 112 -7.70 -7.35 3.87
CA PRO A 112 -7.89 -7.17 5.30
C PRO A 112 -9.28 -6.61 5.62
N ASN A 113 -9.67 -6.75 6.89
CA ASN A 113 -10.75 -5.96 7.45
C ASN A 113 -10.16 -4.66 7.96
N ILE A 114 -10.68 -3.54 7.48
CA ILE A 114 -10.30 -2.20 7.92
C ILE A 114 -11.47 -1.59 8.67
N ASN A 115 -11.27 -1.27 9.94
CA ASN A 115 -12.21 -0.51 10.72
C ASN A 115 -11.88 0.99 10.61
N TRP A 116 -12.56 1.67 9.69
CA TRP A 116 -12.39 3.10 9.45
C TRP A 116 -12.73 4.00 10.65
N SER A 117 -13.55 3.52 11.58
CA SER A 117 -13.89 4.31 12.78
C SER A 117 -12.77 4.30 13.83
N THR A 118 -11.97 3.23 13.89
CA THR A 118 -10.90 3.07 14.88
C THR A 118 -9.50 3.13 14.26
N GLY A 119 -9.39 3.16 12.92
CA GLY A 119 -8.12 3.06 12.20
C GLY A 119 -7.47 1.67 12.28
N GLN A 120 -8.16 0.66 12.81
CA GLN A 120 -7.57 -0.66 12.99
C GLN A 120 -7.66 -1.51 11.73
N ILE A 121 -6.60 -2.28 11.48
CA ILE A 121 -6.52 -3.26 10.42
C ILE A 121 -6.35 -4.65 11.01
N ALA A 122 -7.09 -5.64 10.48
CA ALA A 122 -7.03 -7.01 10.94
C ALA A 122 -7.08 -8.00 9.77
N PRO A 123 -6.43 -9.17 9.90
CA PRO A 123 -6.55 -10.23 8.91
C PRO A 123 -8.02 -10.67 8.79
N ARG A 124 -8.47 -10.90 7.55
CA ARG A 124 -9.82 -11.42 7.32
C ARG A 124 -9.81 -12.95 7.50
N ILE A 125 -10.53 -13.45 8.49
CA ILE A 125 -10.78 -14.89 8.65
C ILE A 125 -11.68 -15.34 7.49
N LYS A 126 -11.18 -16.24 6.63
CA LYS A 126 -11.96 -16.79 5.51
C LYS A 126 -13.00 -17.78 6.03
N VAL A 127 -14.20 -17.28 6.34
CA VAL A 127 -15.38 -18.14 6.45
C VAL A 127 -15.79 -18.54 5.03
N LYS A 128 -15.94 -19.83 4.75
CA LYS A 128 -16.43 -20.31 3.44
C LYS A 128 -17.90 -19.89 3.27
N ASN A 129 -18.12 -18.73 2.68
CA ASN A 129 -19.41 -18.38 2.12
C ASN A 129 -19.41 -18.77 0.64
N THR A 130 -20.30 -19.67 0.24
CA THR A 130 -20.39 -20.19 -1.13
C THR A 130 -21.19 -19.29 -2.06
N GLN A 131 -21.86 -18.27 -1.53
CA GLN A 131 -22.59 -17.29 -2.34
C GLN A 131 -21.61 -16.28 -2.93
N THR A 132 -21.47 -16.30 -4.25
CA THR A 132 -20.65 -15.36 -5.01
C THR A 132 -21.54 -14.38 -5.76
N VAL A 133 -21.29 -13.08 -5.60
CA VAL A 133 -21.89 -12.04 -6.43
C VAL A 133 -20.82 -11.53 -7.39
N LYS A 134 -21.05 -11.67 -8.70
CA LYS A 134 -20.15 -11.09 -9.70
C LYS A 134 -20.39 -9.59 -9.78
N LEU A 135 -19.42 -8.81 -9.33
CA LEU A 135 -19.39 -7.37 -9.59
C LEU A 135 -19.25 -7.12 -11.09
N ARG A 136 -20.03 -6.19 -11.62
CA ARG A 136 -19.93 -5.72 -13.01
C ARG A 136 -19.56 -4.25 -12.98
N LEU A 137 -18.60 -3.86 -13.81
CA LEU A 137 -18.32 -2.45 -14.02
C LEU A 137 -19.54 -1.80 -14.69
N PRO A 138 -19.99 -0.62 -14.22
CA PRO A 138 -21.01 0.16 -14.91
C PRO A 138 -20.58 0.44 -16.35
N LYS A 139 -21.50 0.30 -17.31
CA LYS A 139 -21.23 0.60 -18.73
C LYS A 139 -20.96 2.09 -18.99
N THR A 140 -21.43 2.94 -18.08
CA THR A 140 -21.28 4.39 -18.11
C THR A 140 -20.63 4.86 -16.81
N ARG A 141 -19.79 5.90 -16.87
CA ARG A 141 -19.30 6.53 -15.64
C ARG A 141 -20.51 7.00 -14.83
N PRO A 142 -20.63 6.63 -13.54
CA PRO A 142 -21.64 7.22 -12.67
C PRO A 142 -21.45 8.74 -12.65
N ALA A 143 -22.56 9.48 -12.65
CA ALA A 143 -22.49 10.91 -12.35
C ALA A 143 -21.82 11.11 -10.98
N PRO A 144 -21.01 12.16 -10.79
CA PRO A 144 -20.46 12.48 -9.48
C PRO A 144 -21.61 12.54 -8.46
N LEU A 145 -21.50 11.78 -7.38
CA LEU A 145 -22.43 11.86 -6.26
C LEU A 145 -22.13 13.14 -5.47
N GLY A 146 -22.51 14.28 -6.03
CA GLY A 146 -22.45 15.58 -5.37
C GLY A 146 -23.77 15.88 -4.69
N GLY A 147 -23.86 15.65 -3.38
CA GLY A 147 -24.89 16.27 -2.56
C GLY A 147 -24.63 17.78 -2.54
N ARG A 148 -25.61 18.58 -2.98
CA ARG A 148 -25.56 20.03 -2.75
C ARG A 148 -25.65 20.27 -1.25
N THR A 149 -24.54 20.61 -0.62
CA THR A 149 -24.58 21.33 0.66
C THR A 149 -24.96 22.76 0.33
N THR A 150 -26.24 23.10 0.48
CA THR A 150 -26.66 24.51 0.52
C THR A 150 -26.09 25.13 1.79
N PRO A 151 -25.30 26.23 1.71
CA PRO A 151 -24.92 26.96 2.90
C PRO A 151 -26.16 27.69 3.47
N CYS A 152 -26.34 27.62 4.79
CA CYS A 152 -27.22 28.50 5.54
C CYS A 152 -26.60 29.89 5.66
#